data_AF-A0A961TMX9-F1
#
_entry.id   AF-A0A961TMX9-F1
#
_cell.length_a   1.000
_cell.length_b   1.000
_cell.length_c   1.000
_cell.angle_alpha   90.00
_cell.angle_beta   90.00
_cell.angle_gamma   90.00
#
_symmetry.space_group_name_H-M   'P 1'
#
loop_
_entity.id
_entity.type
_entity.pdbx_description
1 polymer ?
#
loop_
_entity_poly.entity_id
_entity_poly.type
_entity_poly.pdbx_seq_one_letter_code
_entity_poly.pdbx_strand_id
1 'polypeptide(L)'
;MGVHFRAILPPASLIGLAVLLTSLSLWMGWEIIAGLFTLGGLILVFDMRSRRRDFHNVRGYLDSGHEPAQVAKIYQYSWCSRAACQAAASLAGEEAERAISGYYRENGYRWFHIFPDNTFTLNSPFLKLRFWKITLFGNAGAKSLLDKAAAKAKKQAAGRAVLENARAKPSVGKAEVRRKAA
;
A
#
# COMPACT_ATOMS: atom_id res chain seq x y z
N MET A 1 12.44 19.96 5.09
CA MET A 1 11.02 19.83 4.64
C MET A 1 10.31 18.81 5.52
N GLY A 2 9.13 19.13 6.05
CA GLY A 2 8.40 18.23 6.94
C GLY A 2 7.95 16.94 6.23
N VAL A 3 8.04 15.80 6.90
CA VAL A 3 7.71 14.47 6.32
C VAL A 3 6.27 14.38 5.79
N HIS A 4 5.36 15.13 6.40
CA HIS A 4 3.98 15.30 5.90
C HIS A 4 3.92 15.86 4.46
N PHE A 5 4.85 16.73 4.09
CA PHE A 5 4.92 17.29 2.74
C PHE A 5 5.26 16.21 1.72
N ARG A 6 6.15 15.26 2.05
CA ARG A 6 6.52 14.14 1.16
C ARG A 6 5.32 13.24 0.83
N ALA A 7 4.35 13.13 1.75
CA ALA A 7 3.14 12.32 1.54
C ALA A 7 2.18 12.92 0.50
N ILE A 8 2.13 14.26 0.39
CA ILE A 8 1.23 14.99 -0.52
C ILE A 8 1.95 15.55 -1.75
N LEU A 9 3.28 15.48 -1.78
CA LEU A 9 4.08 16.01 -2.89
C LEU A 9 3.67 15.43 -4.25
N PRO A 10 3.40 14.12 -4.40
CA PRO A 10 2.95 13.59 -5.68
C PRO A 10 1.66 14.21 -6.21
N PRO A 11 0.51 14.17 -5.50
CA PRO A 11 -0.70 14.81 -6.01
C PRO A 11 -0.55 16.33 -6.13
N ALA A 12 0.20 17.00 -5.24
CA ALA A 12 0.46 18.43 -5.35
C ALA A 12 1.23 18.80 -6.63
N SER A 13 2.24 18.02 -7.01
CA SER A 13 3.00 18.23 -8.25
C SER A 13 2.11 18.05 -9.49
N LEU A 14 1.21 17.06 -9.47
CA LEU A 14 0.25 16.84 -10.56
C LEU A 14 -0.81 17.94 -10.64
N ILE A 15 -1.24 18.52 -9.51
CA ILE A 15 -2.12 19.70 -9.50
C ILE A 15 -1.42 20.90 -10.14
N GLY A 16 -0.16 21.16 -9.77
CA GLY A 16 0.64 22.22 -10.38
C GLY A 16 0.74 22.06 -11.89
N LEU A 17 1.02 20.84 -12.36
CA LEU A 17 1.03 20.53 -13.79
C LEU A 17 -0.34 20.74 -14.44
N ALA A 18 -1.42 20.30 -13.81
CA ALA A 18 -2.78 20.48 -14.32
C ALA A 18 -3.13 21.97 -14.49
N VAL A 19 -2.77 22.82 -13.52
CA VAL A 19 -2.97 24.28 -13.61
C VAL A 19 -2.19 24.88 -14.78
N LEU A 20 -0.91 24.51 -14.93
CA LEU A 20 -0.08 24.98 -16.05
C LEU A 20 -0.69 24.58 -17.40
N LEU A 21 -1.14 23.32 -17.53
CA LEU A 21 -1.75 22.82 -18.75
C LEU A 21 -3.12 23.45 -19.04
N THR A 22 -3.93 23.73 -18.00
CA THR A 22 -5.17 24.51 -18.14
C THR A 22 -4.88 25.90 -18.69
N SER A 23 -3.93 26.64 -18.08
CA SER A 23 -3.56 27.98 -18.53
C SER A 23 -3.06 27.99 -19.97
N LEU A 24 -2.19 27.04 -20.33
CA LEU A 24 -1.68 26.90 -21.70
C LEU A 24 -2.79 26.59 -22.71
N SER A 25 -3.72 25.69 -22.35
CA SER A 25 -4.85 25.33 -23.21
C SER A 25 -5.79 26.52 -23.44
N LEU A 26 -6.07 27.32 -22.40
CA LEU A 26 -6.87 28.54 -22.54
C LEU A 26 -6.18 29.58 -23.43
N TRP A 27 -4.87 29.75 -23.29
CA TRP A 27 -4.09 30.65 -24.14
C TRP A 27 -4.14 30.26 -25.63
N MET A 28 -4.21 28.95 -25.92
CA MET A 28 -4.35 28.43 -27.29
C MET A 28 -5.80 28.38 -27.79
N GLY A 29 -6.79 28.80 -26.99
CA GLY A 29 -8.22 28.73 -27.36
C GLY A 29 -8.78 27.30 -27.38
N TRP A 30 -8.25 26.40 -26.55
CA TRP A 30 -8.72 25.02 -26.42
C TRP A 30 -9.54 24.83 -25.14
N GLU A 31 -10.75 25.38 -25.09
CA GLU A 31 -11.55 25.45 -23.85
C GLU A 31 -11.96 24.06 -23.35
N ILE A 32 -12.29 23.14 -24.27
CA ILE A 32 -12.65 21.76 -23.91
C ILE A 32 -11.47 21.07 -23.22
N ILE A 33 -10.26 21.22 -23.75
CA ILE A 33 -9.04 20.62 -23.20
C ILE A 33 -8.72 21.26 -21.85
N ALA A 34 -8.86 22.58 -21.72
CA ALA A 34 -8.72 23.29 -20.45
C ALA A 34 -9.72 22.78 -19.39
N GLY A 35 -10.96 22.50 -19.79
CA GLY A 35 -11.98 21.92 -18.92
C GLY A 35 -11.58 20.53 -18.39
N LEU A 36 -11.00 19.68 -19.23
CA LEU A 36 -10.51 18.36 -18.83
C LEU A 36 -9.35 18.44 -17.83
N PHE A 37 -8.38 19.32 -18.05
CA PHE A 37 -7.28 19.51 -17.10
C PHE A 37 -7.76 20.09 -15.78
N THR A 38 -8.72 21.00 -15.80
CA THR A 38 -9.36 21.56 -14.60
C THR A 38 -10.07 20.47 -13.80
N LEU A 39 -10.87 19.62 -14.46
CA LEU A 39 -11.53 18.49 -13.80
C LEU A 39 -10.51 17.50 -13.21
N GLY A 40 -9.44 17.19 -13.95
CA GLY A 40 -8.34 16.37 -13.46
C GLY A 40 -7.68 16.96 -12.21
N GLY A 41 -7.43 18.27 -12.21
CA GLY A 41 -6.91 19.00 -11.05
C GLY A 41 -7.81 18.88 -9.82
N LEU A 42 -9.13 19.00 -9.99
CA LEU A 42 -10.09 18.82 -8.90
C LEU A 42 -10.05 17.40 -8.33
N ILE A 43 -9.98 16.38 -9.18
CA ILE A 43 -9.83 14.98 -8.74
C ILE A 43 -8.55 14.81 -7.91
N LEU A 44 -7.45 15.45 -8.32
CA LEU A 44 -6.17 15.39 -7.60
C LEU A 44 -6.21 16.12 -6.25
N VAL A 45 -7.05 17.15 -6.07
CA VAL A 45 -7.29 17.77 -4.75
C VAL A 45 -7.93 16.78 -3.80
N PHE A 46 -8.92 16.00 -4.26
CA PHE A 46 -9.50 14.92 -3.47
C PHE A 46 -8.49 13.81 -3.19
N ASP A 47 -7.67 13.43 -4.18
CA ASP A 47 -6.58 12.45 -3.99
C ASP A 47 -5.58 12.94 -2.95
N MET A 48 -5.18 14.21 -2.96
CA MET A 48 -4.29 14.80 -1.96
C MET A 48 -4.86 14.69 -0.55
N ARG A 49 -6.14 15.00 -0.37
CA ARG A 49 -6.83 14.86 0.93
C ARG A 49 -6.88 13.39 1.36
N SER A 50 -7.16 12.49 0.42
CA SER A 50 -7.15 11.04 0.63
C SER A 50 -5.78 10.52 1.07
N ARG A 51 -4.70 10.94 0.40
CA ARG A 51 -3.31 10.58 0.75
C ARG A 51 -2.86 11.07 2.11
N ARG A 52 -3.31 12.26 2.52
CA ARG A 52 -3.08 12.74 3.88
C ARG A 52 -3.74 11.82 4.92
N ARG A 53 -4.96 11.35 4.66
CA ARG A 53 -5.64 10.37 5.53
C ARG A 53 -4.91 9.03 5.53
N ASP A 54 -4.53 8.54 4.36
CA ASP A 54 -3.78 7.29 4.22
C ASP A 54 -2.45 7.33 4.99
N PHE A 55 -1.72 8.45 4.95
CA PHE A 55 -0.52 8.68 5.75
C PHE A 55 -0.77 8.48 7.26
N HIS A 56 -1.82 9.11 7.80
CA HIS A 56 -2.16 8.98 9.22
C HIS A 56 -2.59 7.55 9.58
N ASN A 57 -3.34 6.90 8.70
CA ASN A 57 -3.75 5.51 8.88
C ASN A 57 -2.54 4.56 8.89
N VAL A 58 -1.64 4.68 7.91
CA VAL A 58 -0.41 3.87 7.82
C VAL A 58 0.41 4.02 9.09
N ARG A 59 0.64 5.25 9.54
CA ARG A 59 1.34 5.50 10.80
C ARG A 59 0.66 4.79 11.97
N GLY A 60 -0.65 4.95 12.12
CA GLY A 60 -1.41 4.26 13.16
C GLY A 60 -1.30 2.73 13.10
N TYR A 61 -1.25 2.14 11.90
CA TYR A 61 -1.06 0.70 11.75
C TYR A 61 0.34 0.24 12.15
N LEU A 62 1.37 0.98 11.75
CA LEU A 62 2.75 0.68 12.13
C LEU A 62 2.95 0.83 13.65
N ASP A 63 2.40 1.90 14.24
CA ASP A 63 2.44 2.14 15.70
C ASP A 63 1.69 1.04 16.48
N SER A 64 0.67 0.42 15.86
CA SER A 64 -0.07 -0.72 16.43
C SER A 64 0.63 -2.07 16.25
N GLY A 65 1.82 -2.11 15.63
CA GLY A 65 2.60 -3.32 15.41
C GLY A 65 2.18 -4.17 14.21
N HIS A 66 1.42 -3.62 13.26
CA HIS A 66 1.15 -4.34 12.00
C HIS A 66 2.42 -4.48 11.17
N GLU A 67 2.55 -5.62 10.50
CA GLU A 67 3.73 -5.94 9.69
C GLU A 67 3.90 -4.95 8.51
N PRO A 68 5.05 -4.28 8.37
CA PRO A 68 5.25 -3.25 7.35
C PRO A 68 4.99 -3.73 5.91
N ALA A 69 5.34 -4.98 5.56
CA ALA A 69 5.10 -5.49 4.20
C ALA A 69 3.60 -5.67 3.89
N GLN A 70 2.79 -6.06 4.88
CA GLN A 70 1.33 -6.16 4.71
C GLN A 70 0.70 -4.78 4.52
N VAL A 71 1.20 -3.79 5.26
CA VAL A 71 0.81 -2.39 5.07
C VAL A 71 1.21 -1.92 3.67
N ALA A 72 2.46 -2.15 3.24
CA ALA A 72 2.94 -1.78 1.92
C ALA A 72 2.06 -2.35 0.79
N LYS A 73 1.70 -3.63 0.88
CA LYS A 73 0.83 -4.34 -0.08
C LYS A 73 -0.52 -3.67 -0.28
N ILE A 74 -1.12 -3.12 0.78
CA ILE A 74 -2.42 -2.46 0.70
C ILE A 74 -2.33 -1.12 -0.04
N TYR A 75 -1.20 -0.43 0.08
CA TYR A 75 -0.95 0.91 -0.48
C TYR A 75 -0.11 0.90 -1.76
N GLN A 76 0.08 -0.26 -2.40
CA GLN A 76 0.97 -0.40 -3.56
C GLN A 76 0.41 0.13 -4.89
N TYR A 77 -0.90 0.35 -4.98
CA TYR A 77 -1.60 0.50 -6.28
C TYR A 77 -1.32 1.77 -7.07
N SER A 78 -0.90 2.86 -6.42
CA SER A 78 -0.64 4.14 -7.09
C SER A 78 0.64 4.77 -6.56
N TRP A 79 1.28 5.61 -7.37
CA TRP A 79 2.44 6.38 -6.95
C TRP A 79 2.15 7.24 -5.71
N CYS A 80 1.04 7.98 -5.72
CA CYS A 80 0.58 8.79 -4.60
C CYS A 80 0.43 7.97 -3.31
N SER A 81 -0.17 6.77 -3.40
CA SER A 81 -0.38 5.90 -2.23
C SER A 81 0.95 5.38 -1.67
N ARG A 82 1.86 4.95 -2.54
CA ARG A 82 3.19 4.47 -2.16
C ARG A 82 4.00 5.55 -1.45
N ALA A 83 3.98 6.77 -1.98
CA ALA A 83 4.69 7.91 -1.37
C ALA A 83 4.13 8.27 0.01
N ALA A 84 2.80 8.27 0.18
CA ALA A 84 2.18 8.48 1.49
C ALA A 84 2.57 7.37 2.49
N CYS A 85 2.62 6.11 2.04
CA CYS A 85 3.05 4.97 2.84
C CYS A 85 4.52 5.09 3.25
N GLN A 86 5.42 5.39 2.30
CA GLN A 86 6.85 5.58 2.59
C GLN A 86 7.11 6.76 3.52
N ALA A 87 6.39 7.87 3.35
CA ALA A 87 6.48 9.02 4.24
C ALA A 87 6.00 8.69 5.67
N ALA A 88 4.97 7.87 5.81
CA ALA A 88 4.53 7.42 7.13
C ALA A 88 5.55 6.45 7.76
N ALA A 89 6.14 5.56 6.95
CA ALA A 89 7.15 4.60 7.37
C ALA A 89 8.42 5.28 7.93
N SER A 90 8.89 6.35 7.30
CA SER A 90 10.08 7.07 7.76
C SER A 90 9.89 7.77 9.11
N LEU A 91 8.65 7.99 9.55
CA LEU A 91 8.36 8.45 10.92
C LEU A 91 8.24 7.31 11.94
N ALA A 92 7.90 6.10 11.49
CA ALA A 92 7.79 4.93 12.36
C ALA A 92 9.18 4.33 12.69
N GLY A 93 10.20 4.62 11.89
CA GLY A 93 11.60 4.24 12.13
C GLY A 93 12.28 3.65 10.90
N GLU A 94 13.60 3.56 10.95
CA GLU A 94 14.42 3.10 9.81
C GLU A 94 14.10 1.66 9.37
N GLU A 95 13.71 0.79 10.29
CA GLU A 95 13.33 -0.59 9.98
C GLU A 95 12.04 -0.63 9.15
N ALA A 96 11.01 0.11 9.56
CA ALA A 96 9.76 0.19 8.83
C ALA A 96 9.96 0.83 7.45
N GLU A 97 10.77 1.89 7.36
CA GLU A 97 11.12 2.52 6.08
C GLU A 97 11.84 1.56 5.14
N ARG A 98 12.83 0.81 5.64
CA ARG A 98 13.56 -0.21 4.87
C ARG A 98 12.64 -1.33 4.42
N ALA A 99 11.78 -1.85 5.29
CA ALA A 99 10.86 -2.93 4.97
C ALA A 99 9.85 -2.54 3.89
N ILE A 100 9.23 -1.35 3.99
CA ILE A 100 8.26 -0.86 3.01
C ILE A 100 8.94 -0.56 1.66
N SER A 101 10.10 0.09 1.69
CA SER A 101 10.85 0.40 0.46
C SER A 101 11.41 -0.86 -0.20
N GLY A 102 11.86 -1.83 0.60
CA GLY A 102 12.26 -3.16 0.14
C GLY A 102 11.12 -3.88 -0.55
N TYR A 103 9.95 -3.95 0.09
CA TYR A 103 8.74 -4.54 -0.50
C TYR A 103 8.41 -3.93 -1.86
N TYR A 104 8.40 -2.59 -1.97
CA TYR A 104 8.11 -1.94 -3.25
C TYR A 104 9.15 -2.25 -4.32
N ARG A 105 10.44 -2.24 -3.97
CA ARG A 105 11.52 -2.55 -4.90
C ARG A 105 11.45 -4.00 -5.39
N GLU A 106 11.18 -4.95 -4.50
CA GLU A 106 11.05 -6.38 -4.81
C GLU A 106 9.85 -6.66 -5.73
N ASN A 107 8.76 -5.90 -5.58
CA ASN A 107 7.59 -6.00 -6.44
C ASN A 107 7.72 -5.15 -7.73
N GLY A 108 8.91 -4.63 -8.04
CA GLY A 108 9.21 -3.90 -9.28
C GLY A 108 8.79 -2.44 -9.30
N TYR A 109 8.23 -1.91 -8.20
CA TYR A 109 7.87 -0.50 -8.13
C TYR A 109 9.10 0.39 -8.01
N ARG A 110 9.15 1.45 -8.83
CA ARG A 110 10.24 2.41 -8.91
C ARG A 110 9.71 3.83 -8.73
N TRP A 111 10.58 4.77 -8.42
CA TRP A 111 10.20 6.18 -8.22
C TRP A 111 9.54 6.81 -9.46
N PHE A 112 9.89 6.33 -10.66
CA PHE A 112 9.32 6.77 -11.94
C PHE A 112 8.03 6.03 -12.35
N HIS A 113 7.57 5.03 -11.58
CA HIS A 113 6.27 4.41 -11.82
C HIS A 113 5.16 5.34 -11.33
N ILE A 114 4.76 6.27 -12.19
CA ILE A 114 3.69 7.24 -11.92
C ILE A 114 2.32 6.59 -12.09
N PHE A 115 2.15 5.83 -13.18
CA PHE A 115 0.89 5.18 -13.51
C PHE A 115 0.64 3.93 -12.67
N PRO A 116 -0.62 3.68 -12.26
CA PRO A 116 -1.02 2.40 -11.70
C PRO A 116 -0.73 1.22 -12.65
N ASP A 117 -0.57 0.03 -12.08
CA ASP A 117 -0.42 -1.19 -12.87
C ASP A 117 -1.63 -1.40 -13.79
N ASN A 118 -1.39 -1.90 -14.99
CA ASN A 118 -2.43 -2.14 -16.02
C ASN A 118 -3.13 -0.89 -16.57
N THR A 119 -2.59 0.32 -16.33
CA THR A 119 -3.19 1.58 -16.81
C THR A 119 -3.58 1.55 -18.29
N PHE A 120 -2.69 1.06 -19.15
CA PHE A 120 -2.87 1.04 -20.61
C PHE A 120 -3.40 -0.31 -21.13
N THR A 121 -4.19 -1.02 -20.34
CA THR A 121 -4.80 -2.30 -20.76
C THR A 121 -6.32 -2.27 -20.52
N LEU A 122 -7.05 -3.25 -21.08
CA LEU A 122 -8.49 -3.43 -20.82
C LEU A 122 -8.81 -3.63 -19.33
N ASN A 123 -7.82 -4.03 -18.53
CA ASN A 123 -7.96 -4.22 -17.09
C ASN A 123 -7.62 -2.96 -16.28
N SER A 124 -7.66 -1.79 -16.93
CA SER A 124 -7.28 -0.51 -16.36
C SER A 124 -7.99 -0.23 -15.02
N PRO A 125 -7.24 0.21 -13.99
CA PRO A 125 -7.83 0.56 -12.71
C PRO A 125 -8.79 1.74 -12.81
N PHE A 126 -8.62 2.64 -13.79
CA PHE A 126 -9.53 3.78 -14.02
C PHE A 126 -10.97 3.34 -14.37
N LEU A 127 -11.16 2.11 -14.87
CA LEU A 127 -12.48 1.55 -15.15
C LEU A 127 -13.14 0.92 -13.91
N LYS A 128 -12.43 0.80 -12.80
CA LYS A 128 -12.90 0.09 -11.60
C LYS A 128 -13.38 1.10 -10.56
N LEU A 129 -14.63 0.96 -10.10
CA LEU A 129 -15.20 1.82 -9.05
C LEU A 129 -14.36 1.86 -7.77
N ARG A 130 -13.69 0.75 -7.44
CA ARG A 130 -12.78 0.67 -6.29
C ARG A 130 -11.63 1.67 -6.38
N PHE A 131 -11.08 1.91 -7.56
CA PHE A 131 -10.00 2.89 -7.76
C PHE A 131 -10.50 4.28 -7.36
N TRP A 132 -11.63 4.72 -7.92
CA TRP A 132 -12.23 6.02 -7.62
C TRP A 132 -12.58 6.19 -6.14
N LYS A 133 -13.09 5.14 -5.47
CA LYS A 133 -13.33 5.19 -4.02
C LYS A 133 -12.05 5.45 -3.24
N ILE A 134 -10.94 4.78 -3.59
CA ILE A 134 -9.64 4.97 -2.93
C ILE A 134 -9.05 6.35 -3.24
N THR A 135 -9.13 6.80 -4.50
CA THR A 135 -8.66 8.12 -4.93
C THR A 135 -9.42 9.22 -4.19
N LEU A 136 -10.75 9.18 -4.16
CA LEU A 136 -11.57 10.26 -3.59
C LEU A 136 -11.67 10.22 -2.06
N PHE A 137 -11.64 9.04 -1.45
CA PHE A 137 -11.97 8.88 -0.02
C PHE A 137 -10.90 8.15 0.81
N GLY A 138 -9.86 7.63 0.19
CA GLY A 138 -8.81 6.86 0.86
C GLY A 138 -9.17 5.40 1.07
N ASN A 139 -8.24 4.65 1.63
CA ASN A 139 -8.42 3.21 1.79
C ASN A 139 -9.11 2.85 3.12
N ALA A 140 -10.41 3.15 3.23
CA ALA A 140 -11.20 2.88 4.44
C ALA A 140 -11.25 1.39 4.83
N GLY A 141 -11.06 0.48 3.87
CA GLY A 141 -11.04 -0.97 4.11
C GLY A 141 -9.71 -1.51 4.66
N ALA A 142 -8.64 -0.70 4.68
CA ALA A 142 -7.28 -1.14 4.99
C ALA A 142 -7.18 -1.84 6.35
N LYS A 143 -7.76 -1.27 7.41
CA LYS A 143 -7.74 -1.84 8.76
C LYS A 143 -8.28 -3.27 8.78
N SER A 144 -9.48 -3.48 8.23
CA SER A 144 -10.10 -4.81 8.20
C SER A 144 -9.29 -5.85 7.43
N LEU A 145 -8.55 -5.43 6.40
CA LEU A 145 -7.66 -6.32 5.64
C LEU A 145 -6.41 -6.68 6.45
N LEU A 146 -5.84 -5.71 7.17
CA LEU A 146 -4.70 -5.93 8.07
C LEU A 146 -5.08 -6.83 9.24
N ASP A 147 -6.24 -6.60 9.87
CA ASP A 147 -6.73 -7.43 10.98
C ASP A 147 -6.92 -8.88 10.54
N LYS A 148 -7.52 -9.09 9.35
CA LYS A 148 -7.67 -10.43 8.76
C LYS A 148 -6.32 -11.07 8.43
N ALA A 149 -5.35 -10.30 7.93
CA ALA A 149 -4.02 -10.80 7.64
C ALA A 149 -3.28 -11.21 8.92
N ALA A 150 -3.33 -10.39 9.96
CA ALA A 150 -2.76 -10.68 11.28
C ALA A 150 -3.40 -11.94 11.90
N ALA A 151 -4.73 -12.05 11.87
CA ALA A 151 -5.43 -13.24 12.36
C ALA A 151 -5.02 -14.51 11.61
N LYS A 152 -4.88 -14.43 10.28
CA LYS A 152 -4.42 -15.55 9.45
C LYS A 152 -2.98 -15.95 9.79
N ALA A 153 -2.08 -14.99 9.96
CA ALA A 153 -0.69 -15.24 10.34
C ALA A 153 -0.59 -15.94 11.70
N LYS A 154 -1.36 -15.49 12.71
CA LYS A 154 -1.42 -16.13 14.03
C LYS A 154 -1.90 -17.58 13.95
N LYS A 155 -2.94 -17.86 13.17
CA LYS A 155 -3.45 -19.22 12.96
C LYS A 155 -2.40 -20.12 12.28
N GLN A 156 -1.68 -19.60 11.30
CA GLN A 156 -0.62 -20.34 10.61
C GLN A 156 0.58 -20.64 11.54
N ALA A 157 0.99 -19.68 12.36
CA ALA A 157 2.05 -19.88 13.35
C ALA A 157 1.69 -20.97 14.38
N ALA A 158 0.46 -20.93 14.90
CA ALA A 158 -0.03 -21.97 15.82
C ALA A 158 -0.03 -23.36 15.17
N GLY A 159 -0.48 -23.46 13.91
CA GLY A 159 -0.46 -24.72 13.17
C GLY A 159 0.97 -25.27 12.95
N ARG A 160 1.94 -24.39 12.64
CA ARG A 160 3.35 -24.78 12.51
C ARG A 160 3.93 -25.29 13.82
N ALA A 161 3.68 -24.61 14.93
CA ALA A 161 4.15 -25.03 16.25
C ALA A 161 3.60 -26.41 16.65
N VAL A 162 2.33 -26.70 16.34
CA VAL A 162 1.73 -28.03 16.57
C VAL A 162 2.42 -29.10 15.73
N LEU A 163 2.68 -28.83 14.45
CA LEU A 163 3.38 -29.77 13.56
C LEU A 163 4.83 -30.01 13.99
N GLU A 164 5.52 -28.98 14.46
CA GLU A 164 6.90 -29.07 14.95
C GLU A 164 6.98 -29.87 16.25
N ASN A 165 6.07 -29.62 17.21
CA ASN A 165 5.95 -30.42 18.43
C ASN A 165 5.59 -31.89 18.15
N ALA A 166 4.76 -32.15 17.13
CA ALA A 166 4.43 -33.51 16.71
C ALA A 166 5.63 -34.24 16.09
N ARG A 167 6.50 -33.52 15.37
CA ARG A 167 7.75 -34.08 14.82
C ARG A 167 8.84 -34.27 15.87
N ALA A 168 8.88 -33.41 16.90
CA ALA A 168 9.88 -33.45 17.96
C ALA A 168 9.66 -34.57 18.98
N LYS A 169 8.48 -35.20 19.05
CA LYS A 169 8.27 -36.42 19.84
C LYS A 169 8.83 -37.63 19.08
N PRO A 170 9.97 -38.22 19.49
CA PRO A 170 10.42 -39.48 18.91
C PRO A 170 9.36 -40.54 19.21
N SER A 171 9.20 -41.50 18.32
CA SER A 171 8.36 -42.69 18.51
C SER A 171 8.96 -43.62 19.56
N VAL A 172 9.03 -43.17 20.82
CA VAL A 172 9.52 -43.96 21.97
C VAL A 172 8.75 -45.29 22.09
N GLY A 173 7.50 -45.33 21.61
CA GLY A 173 6.65 -46.52 21.70
C GLY A 173 6.99 -47.70 20.77
N LYS A 174 7.86 -47.58 19.75
CA LYS A 174 8.19 -48.73 18.87
C LYS A 174 9.49 -49.46 19.23
N ALA A 175 10.41 -48.81 19.94
CA ALA A 175 11.66 -49.45 20.36
C ALA A 175 11.47 -50.37 21.58
N GLU A 176 10.53 -50.04 22.48
CA GLU A 176 10.35 -50.77 23.73
C GLU A 176 9.53 -52.06 23.58
N VAL A 177 8.62 -52.12 22.60
CA VAL A 177 7.85 -53.34 22.28
C VAL A 177 8.73 -54.43 21.65
N ARG A 178 9.78 -54.06 20.91
CA ARG A 178 10.73 -55.04 20.32
C ARG A 178 11.71 -55.63 21.33
N ARG A 179 11.97 -54.96 22.47
CA ARG A 179 12.87 -55.45 23.52
C ARG A 179 12.21 -56.41 24.51
N LYS A 180 10.87 -56.46 24.57
CA LYS A 180 10.11 -57.40 25.41
C LYS A 180 9.64 -58.66 24.66
N ALA A 181 9.97 -58.77 23.36
CA ALA A 181 9.59 -59.89 22.51
C ALA A 181 10.78 -60.77 22.09
N ALA A 182 11.97 -60.53 22.66
CA ALA A 182 13.17 -61.36 22.55
C ALA A 182 13.58 -61.78 23.96
#